data_AF-A0AAE0GHA5-F1
#
_entry.id   AF-A0AAE0GHA5-F1
#
_cell.length_a   1.000
_cell.length_b   1.000
_cell.length_c   1.000
_cell.angle_alpha   90.00
_cell.angle_beta   90.00
_cell.angle_gamma   90.00
#
_symmetry.space_group_name_H-M   'P 1'
#
loop_
_entity.id
_entity.type
_entity.pdbx_description
1 polymer ?
#
loop_
_entity_poly.entity_id
_entity_poly.type
_entity_poly.pdbx_seq_one_letter_code
_entity_poly.pdbx_strand_id
1 'polypeptide(L)'
;MLSNLATEEGATGTPRCSQIHHGTLKMRLTVVSLLLASLSGTLAINNGVGYTPPMGWRHWKAFYAHIDQRIMENMMDEMVKKHPVDGKLTSLADLGYLYVGLDDHWQNCTTVCANGTVIPSWYVHNNFDYQSCEDPKGAKTAPWYDDDGTPRIDQHRFPDMKGMVAHAHAMGLRAGWYMGNYQCRGAMGNHVPQWNWTRLAEGSVKAIAEFGFDSVKLDSGFPVGHNMTLWAELLNATGRSVMIENCHQGGIGPGMNDPNGNCTGLGSPSDCPYNFWRTGGDPEPGWGTIMRELNSLRKVVNKHYSGGSGKHPGAPEYNAEPPLSRPGAWAYPGTMVVGDGSMTKEENKALVEIGSNKAVEVWSKPLGDGKLATFFINTDTNKTNATATVSLADLGITGKVRVRDVWQKKDLPNSADTFTVELGYHDSAFIIFLPPDAVWPLPFKLAPWMTAPLVPTPP
;
A
#
# COMPACT_ATOMS: atom_id res chain seq x y z
N MET A 1 12.68 77.11 7.50
CA MET A 1 13.97 77.63 6.99
C MET A 1 14.30 76.88 5.70
N LEU A 2 14.91 77.54 4.71
CA LEU A 2 15.61 76.99 3.52
C LEU A 2 14.95 75.75 2.84
N SER A 3 14.15 75.82 1.76
CA SER A 3 14.12 76.61 0.51
C SER A 3 15.07 76.16 -0.61
N ASN A 4 14.50 75.48 -1.63
CA ASN A 4 14.75 75.54 -3.10
C ASN A 4 13.92 74.37 -3.75
N LEU A 5 13.11 74.49 -4.82
CA LEU A 5 13.24 75.10 -6.17
C LEU A 5 14.26 74.35 -7.06
N ALA A 6 13.98 73.88 -8.29
CA ALA A 6 12.74 73.71 -9.10
C ALA A 6 12.94 72.47 -10.05
N THR A 7 12.26 72.14 -11.17
CA THR A 7 11.25 72.71 -12.11
C THR A 7 10.56 71.52 -12.85
N GLU A 8 9.29 71.57 -13.28
CA GLU A 8 8.77 71.81 -14.67
C GLU A 8 9.37 70.95 -15.81
N GLU A 9 8.60 70.38 -16.76
CA GLU A 9 7.14 70.48 -17.12
C GLU A 9 6.52 69.06 -17.38
N GLY A 10 5.27 68.82 -17.82
CA GLY A 10 4.29 69.75 -18.39
C GLY A 10 2.94 69.22 -18.95
N ALA A 11 2.33 70.11 -19.75
CA ALA A 11 1.05 70.10 -20.50
C ALA A 11 0.56 68.78 -21.17
N THR A 12 -0.60 68.18 -20.82
CA THR A 12 -2.04 68.51 -21.10
C THR A 12 -2.62 68.05 -22.46
N GLY A 13 -3.82 67.43 -22.47
CA GLY A 13 -4.66 67.35 -23.68
C GLY A 13 -5.71 66.23 -23.78
N THR A 14 -6.96 66.53 -23.43
CA THR A 14 -8.18 65.79 -23.87
C THR A 14 -9.23 66.82 -24.34
N PRO A 15 -10.35 66.44 -25.02
CA PRO A 15 -10.65 65.24 -25.80
C PRO A 15 -11.03 65.57 -27.27
N ARG A 16 -11.37 64.57 -28.09
CA ARG A 16 -12.31 64.72 -29.25
C ARG A 16 -12.91 63.38 -29.66
N CYS A 17 -14.08 63.42 -30.31
CA CYS A 17 -14.84 62.25 -30.74
C CYS A 17 -15.30 62.41 -32.20
N SER A 18 -15.19 61.35 -33.00
CA SER A 18 -15.71 61.30 -34.38
C SER A 18 -16.02 59.87 -34.84
N GLN A 19 -17.33 59.55 -34.87
CA GLN A 19 -18.11 59.03 -36.01
C GLN A 19 -17.38 58.47 -37.24
N ILE A 20 -17.88 57.47 -38.00
CA ILE A 20 -19.06 56.55 -37.97
C ILE A 20 -18.72 55.38 -38.93
N HIS A 21 -19.20 54.14 -38.70
CA HIS A 21 -19.97 53.33 -39.69
C HIS A 21 -20.33 51.92 -39.19
N HIS A 22 -21.39 51.34 -39.76
CA HIS A 22 -21.99 50.09 -39.31
C HIS A 22 -21.35 48.84 -39.91
N GLY A 23 -21.17 47.81 -39.08
CA GLY A 23 -20.96 46.43 -39.52
C GLY A 23 -21.73 45.48 -38.61
N THR A 24 -22.83 44.89 -39.10
CA THR A 24 -23.66 43.95 -38.33
C THR A 24 -23.00 42.57 -38.24
N LEU A 25 -22.13 42.38 -37.25
CA LEU A 25 -21.57 41.06 -36.95
C LEU A 25 -22.55 40.25 -36.08
N LYS A 26 -22.99 39.10 -36.58
CA LYS A 26 -23.88 38.19 -35.83
C LYS A 26 -23.15 37.64 -34.60
N MET A 27 -23.56 38.07 -33.41
CA MET A 27 -23.09 37.47 -32.16
C MET A 27 -23.62 36.02 -32.06
N ARG A 28 -22.82 35.06 -32.51
CA ARG A 28 -23.08 33.64 -32.24
C ARG A 28 -22.95 33.44 -30.73
N LEU A 29 -24.04 33.02 -30.11
CA LEU A 29 -24.06 32.66 -28.70
C LEU A 29 -23.35 31.30 -28.55
N THR A 30 -22.02 31.34 -28.44
CA THR A 30 -21.23 30.14 -28.12
C THR A 30 -21.56 29.74 -26.69
N VAL A 31 -22.48 28.79 -26.53
CA VAL A 31 -22.75 28.13 -25.25
C VAL A 31 -21.49 27.37 -24.87
N VAL A 32 -20.66 27.98 -24.03
CA VAL A 32 -19.57 27.30 -23.34
C VAL A 32 -20.22 26.42 -22.29
N SER A 33 -20.57 25.19 -22.70
CA SER A 33 -20.95 24.14 -21.78
C SER A 33 -19.75 23.82 -20.90
N LEU A 34 -19.67 24.43 -19.72
CA LEU A 34 -18.85 23.89 -18.65
C LEU A 34 -19.43 22.52 -18.30
N LEU A 35 -18.81 21.46 -18.83
CA LEU A 35 -18.81 20.19 -18.13
C LEU A 35 -18.02 20.41 -16.84
N LEU A 36 -18.73 20.84 -15.78
CA LEU A 36 -18.39 20.37 -14.45
C LEU A 36 -18.62 18.85 -14.48
N ALA A 37 -17.61 18.11 -14.93
CA ALA A 37 -17.47 16.72 -14.53
C ALA A 37 -17.43 16.73 -13.01
N SER A 38 -18.50 16.23 -12.38
CA SER A 38 -18.59 16.08 -10.93
C SER A 38 -17.57 15.04 -10.51
N LEU A 39 -16.35 15.51 -10.25
CA LEU A 39 -15.27 14.73 -9.66
C LEU A 39 -15.67 14.39 -8.21
N SER A 40 -16.48 13.34 -8.07
CA SER A 40 -16.72 12.61 -6.81
C SER A 40 -15.46 11.84 -6.42
N GLY A 41 -14.33 12.56 -6.36
CA GLY A 41 -13.02 12.04 -6.05
C GLY A 41 -12.95 11.72 -4.57
N THR A 42 -13.04 10.43 -4.25
CA THR A 42 -12.78 9.91 -2.90
C THR A 42 -11.42 10.42 -2.39
N LEU A 43 -11.41 10.96 -1.17
CA LEU A 43 -10.26 11.60 -0.54
C LEU A 43 -9.39 10.56 0.18
N ALA A 44 -8.08 10.72 0.07
CA ALA A 44 -7.09 9.95 0.80
C ALA A 44 -6.59 10.72 2.04
N ILE A 45 -5.95 10.02 2.98
CA ILE A 45 -5.22 10.69 4.06
C ILE A 45 -3.99 11.42 3.49
N ASN A 46 -3.72 12.64 3.98
CA ASN A 46 -2.56 13.45 3.60
C ASN A 46 -1.68 13.73 4.83
N ASN A 47 -1.05 12.67 5.36
CA ASN A 47 -0.09 12.70 6.47
C ASN A 47 1.38 12.82 5.99
N GLY A 48 1.60 13.33 4.76
CA GLY A 48 2.94 13.50 4.17
C GLY A 48 3.59 12.22 3.61
N VAL A 49 2.92 11.06 3.67
CA VAL A 49 3.45 9.76 3.21
C VAL A 49 2.46 9.04 2.27
N GLY A 50 2.95 8.02 1.57
CA GLY A 50 2.13 7.21 0.66
C GLY A 50 1.87 7.81 -0.72
N TYR A 51 2.62 8.82 -1.16
CA TYR A 51 2.51 9.37 -2.53
C TYR A 51 2.71 8.31 -3.64
N THR A 52 3.46 7.25 -3.33
CA THR A 52 3.60 6.02 -4.11
C THR A 52 3.26 4.83 -3.19
N PRO A 53 2.95 3.64 -3.74
CA PRO A 53 2.80 2.43 -2.93
C PRO A 53 4.06 2.19 -2.07
N PRO A 54 3.92 1.73 -0.82
CA PRO A 54 5.07 1.35 0.00
C PRO A 54 5.78 0.14 -0.61
N MET A 55 7.11 0.19 -0.61
CA MET A 55 7.99 -0.90 -1.03
C MET A 55 8.94 -1.24 0.11
N GLY A 56 9.13 -2.53 0.38
CA GLY A 56 9.85 -2.99 1.55
C GLY A 56 9.73 -4.50 1.76
N TRP A 57 10.10 -4.92 2.97
CA TRP A 57 10.03 -6.30 3.46
C TRP A 57 9.25 -6.35 4.78
N ARG A 58 8.71 -7.53 5.14
CA ARG A 58 8.05 -7.78 6.43
C ARG A 58 8.24 -9.23 6.85
N HIS A 59 8.50 -9.47 8.13
CA HIS A 59 9.01 -10.78 8.58
C HIS A 59 8.01 -11.94 8.48
N TRP A 60 6.71 -11.68 8.59
CA TRP A 60 5.70 -12.72 8.90
C TRP A 60 5.78 -13.97 8.03
N LYS A 61 5.93 -13.81 6.70
CA LYS A 61 5.94 -14.95 5.77
C LYS A 61 7.29 -15.64 5.58
N ALA A 62 8.38 -15.06 6.10
CA ALA A 62 9.70 -15.69 6.12
C ALA A 62 10.03 -16.34 7.48
N PHE A 63 9.50 -15.80 8.57
CA PHE A 63 9.91 -16.17 9.93
C PHE A 63 8.75 -16.53 10.88
N TYR A 64 7.50 -16.15 10.59
CA TYR A 64 6.35 -16.35 11.49
C TYR A 64 6.70 -15.99 12.95
N ALA A 65 6.38 -16.85 13.93
CA ALA A 65 6.70 -16.62 15.33
C ALA A 65 8.20 -16.69 15.68
N HIS A 66 9.11 -17.04 14.76
CA HIS A 66 10.56 -17.09 15.00
C HIS A 66 11.24 -15.75 14.67
N ILE A 67 10.84 -14.68 15.34
CA ILE A 67 11.40 -13.34 15.16
C ILE A 67 12.17 -12.86 16.41
N ASP A 68 13.34 -12.27 16.18
CA ASP A 68 14.15 -11.55 17.17
C ASP A 68 14.74 -10.27 16.55
N GLN A 69 15.28 -9.39 17.38
CA GLN A 69 15.89 -8.11 16.99
C GLN A 69 17.02 -8.30 15.97
N ARG A 70 17.87 -9.30 16.16
CA ARG A 70 19.00 -9.61 15.28
C ARG A 70 18.53 -10.10 13.90
N ILE A 71 17.42 -10.83 13.81
CA ILE A 71 16.81 -11.21 12.52
C ILE A 71 16.31 -9.95 11.79
N MET A 72 15.66 -9.02 12.50
CA MET A 72 15.25 -7.74 11.93
C MET A 72 16.47 -6.92 11.45
N GLU A 73 17.51 -6.78 12.26
CA GLU A 73 18.75 -6.05 11.94
C GLU A 73 19.49 -6.68 10.75
N ASN A 74 19.67 -8.00 10.72
CA ASN A 74 20.25 -8.72 9.58
C ASN A 74 19.48 -8.45 8.27
N MET A 75 18.15 -8.37 8.32
CA MET A 75 17.34 -8.07 7.13
C MET A 75 17.43 -6.60 6.70
N MET A 76 17.69 -5.67 7.61
CA MET A 76 18.04 -4.28 7.25
C MET A 76 19.38 -4.24 6.50
N ASP A 77 20.39 -4.95 7.01
CA ASP A 77 21.72 -5.04 6.39
C ASP A 77 21.63 -5.65 4.98
N GLU A 78 20.94 -6.79 4.81
CA GLU A 78 20.76 -7.41 3.49
C GLU A 78 19.90 -6.56 2.53
N MET A 79 19.00 -5.69 3.03
CA MET A 79 18.23 -4.77 2.19
C MET A 79 19.07 -3.65 1.57
N VAL A 80 20.13 -3.18 2.25
CA VAL A 80 21.05 -2.15 1.70
C VAL A 80 22.31 -2.72 1.06
N LYS A 81 22.60 -4.00 1.29
CA LYS A 81 23.71 -4.75 0.68
C LYS A 81 23.58 -4.74 -0.85
N LYS A 82 24.68 -4.38 -1.53
CA LYS A 82 24.71 -4.25 -2.99
C LYS A 82 25.18 -5.53 -3.67
N HIS A 83 24.36 -6.05 -4.58
CA HIS A 83 24.63 -7.23 -5.39
C HIS A 83 24.83 -6.86 -6.87
N PRO A 84 25.63 -7.60 -7.66
CA PRO A 84 25.76 -7.35 -9.09
C PRO A 84 24.48 -7.74 -9.85
N VAL A 85 23.76 -6.76 -10.38
CA VAL A 85 22.57 -6.93 -11.23
C VAL A 85 22.82 -6.23 -12.56
N ASP A 86 22.75 -6.96 -13.68
CA ASP A 86 23.06 -6.46 -15.03
C ASP A 86 24.38 -5.66 -15.13
N GLY A 87 25.40 -6.07 -14.36
CA GLY A 87 26.71 -5.39 -14.29
C GLY A 87 26.77 -4.15 -13.37
N LYS A 88 25.73 -3.87 -12.58
CA LYS A 88 25.67 -2.75 -11.62
C LYS A 88 25.47 -3.24 -10.19
N LEU A 89 26.24 -2.68 -9.25
CA LEU A 89 26.06 -2.94 -7.82
C LEU A 89 24.78 -2.26 -7.31
N THR A 90 23.79 -3.07 -6.97
CA THR A 90 22.40 -2.66 -6.70
C THR A 90 21.87 -3.40 -5.46
N SER A 91 21.26 -2.68 -4.53
CA SER A 91 20.57 -3.19 -3.34
C SER A 91 19.05 -3.10 -3.50
N LEU A 92 18.28 -3.67 -2.58
CA LEU A 92 16.83 -3.47 -2.53
C LEU A 92 16.48 -2.01 -2.21
N ALA A 93 17.25 -1.35 -1.35
CA ALA A 93 17.11 0.08 -1.05
C ALA A 93 17.35 0.98 -2.27
N ASP A 94 18.34 0.68 -3.13
CA ASP A 94 18.57 1.42 -4.40
C ASP A 94 17.35 1.33 -5.36
N LEU A 95 16.57 0.25 -5.25
CA LEU A 95 15.33 0.00 -6.01
C LEU A 95 14.07 0.53 -5.31
N GLY A 96 14.20 1.12 -4.12
CA GLY A 96 13.11 1.78 -3.40
C GLY A 96 12.40 0.94 -2.34
N TYR A 97 12.89 -0.27 -2.06
CA TYR A 97 12.44 -1.07 -0.92
C TYR A 97 13.05 -0.47 0.36
N LEU A 98 12.29 0.42 1.00
CA LEU A 98 12.76 1.24 2.13
C LEU A 98 12.05 0.94 3.45
N TYR A 99 10.94 0.19 3.46
CA TYR A 99 10.24 -0.20 4.69
C TYR A 99 10.68 -1.58 5.18
N VAL A 100 10.91 -1.72 6.49
CA VAL A 100 11.24 -2.99 7.16
C VAL A 100 10.20 -3.25 8.26
N GLY A 101 9.26 -4.14 7.98
CA GLY A 101 8.07 -4.37 8.79
C GLY A 101 8.23 -5.46 9.84
N LEU A 102 8.08 -5.08 11.10
CA LEU A 102 7.67 -6.00 12.15
C LEU A 102 6.21 -6.47 11.87
N ASP A 103 5.87 -7.64 12.37
CA ASP A 103 4.52 -8.23 12.38
C ASP A 103 4.28 -8.81 13.80
N ASP A 104 3.38 -9.77 14.00
CA ASP A 104 3.09 -10.33 15.33
C ASP A 104 4.32 -11.02 16.00
N HIS A 105 4.22 -11.36 17.30
CA HIS A 105 5.24 -12.01 18.15
C HIS A 105 6.47 -11.16 18.56
N TRP A 106 6.30 -9.84 18.76
CA TRP A 106 7.22 -9.00 19.56
C TRP A 106 6.75 -8.78 21.01
N GLN A 107 5.50 -9.12 21.29
CA GLN A 107 4.76 -8.85 22.52
C GLN A 107 5.18 -9.78 23.65
N ASN A 108 5.28 -9.27 24.88
CA ASN A 108 5.43 -10.13 26.06
C ASN A 108 4.09 -10.80 26.43
N CYS A 109 3.82 -11.94 25.79
CA CYS A 109 2.71 -12.84 26.04
C CYS A 109 3.01 -13.96 27.07
N THR A 110 3.94 -13.74 28.01
CA THR A 110 4.35 -14.77 29.00
C THR A 110 3.17 -15.25 29.84
N THR A 111 2.81 -16.52 29.68
CA THR A 111 1.56 -17.13 30.15
C THR A 111 1.84 -18.13 31.28
N VAL A 112 0.99 -18.14 32.31
CA VAL A 112 1.02 -19.10 33.42
C VAL A 112 -0.20 -20.00 33.33
N CYS A 113 0.02 -21.29 33.11
CA CYS A 113 -1.04 -22.27 32.94
C CYS A 113 -1.77 -22.60 34.26
N ALA A 114 -2.94 -23.22 34.17
CA ALA A 114 -3.77 -23.55 35.33
C ALA A 114 -3.08 -24.47 36.36
N ASN A 115 -2.08 -25.25 35.92
CA ASN A 115 -1.22 -26.10 36.75
C ASN A 115 0.02 -25.39 37.33
N GLY A 116 0.22 -24.09 37.04
CA GLY A 116 1.38 -23.30 37.45
C GLY A 116 2.56 -23.29 36.49
N THR A 117 2.53 -24.04 35.38
CA THR A 117 3.60 -24.00 34.36
C THR A 117 3.68 -22.61 33.72
N VAL A 118 4.88 -22.00 33.71
CA VAL A 118 5.14 -20.75 32.99
C VAL A 118 5.63 -21.06 31.57
N ILE A 119 4.97 -20.48 30.58
CA ILE A 119 5.34 -20.49 29.17
C ILE A 119 5.84 -19.07 28.82
N PRO A 120 7.15 -18.86 28.61
CA PRO A 120 7.69 -17.58 28.15
C PRO A 120 7.22 -17.25 26.74
N SER A 121 6.97 -15.97 26.45
CA SER A 121 6.59 -15.50 25.11
C SER A 121 7.63 -15.77 24.02
N TRP A 122 8.89 -15.96 24.40
CA TRP A 122 9.95 -16.31 23.46
C TRP A 122 10.06 -17.80 23.14
N TYR A 123 9.39 -18.69 23.88
CA TYR A 123 9.45 -20.13 23.64
C TYR A 123 8.64 -20.52 22.39
N VAL A 124 9.26 -21.22 21.45
CA VAL A 124 8.66 -21.60 20.16
C VAL A 124 8.67 -23.12 19.99
N HIS A 125 7.61 -23.67 19.39
CA HIS A 125 7.51 -25.10 19.08
C HIS A 125 7.89 -25.38 17.62
N ASN A 126 7.91 -26.68 17.27
CA ASN A 126 8.08 -27.09 15.87
C ASN A 126 6.94 -26.54 14.99
N ASN A 127 7.23 -26.36 13.69
CA ASN A 127 6.32 -25.82 12.67
C ASN A 127 5.94 -24.34 12.82
N PHE A 128 6.80 -23.53 13.47
CA PHE A 128 6.64 -22.07 13.60
C PHE A 128 5.43 -21.60 14.42
N ASP A 129 4.78 -22.50 15.17
CA ASP A 129 3.61 -22.21 16.00
C ASP A 129 4.01 -21.85 17.44
N TYR A 130 3.14 -21.12 18.13
CA TYR A 130 3.38 -20.65 19.50
C TYR A 130 2.87 -21.65 20.55
N GLN A 131 3.55 -21.74 21.68
CA GLN A 131 3.06 -22.57 22.78
C GLN A 131 1.92 -21.86 23.52
N SER A 132 0.72 -22.44 23.48
CA SER A 132 -0.33 -22.18 24.47
C SER A 132 -0.31 -23.24 25.58
N CYS A 133 -1.01 -22.98 26.68
CA CYS A 133 -1.28 -24.02 27.68
C CYS A 133 -2.09 -25.17 27.09
N GLU A 134 -1.74 -26.41 27.44
CA GLU A 134 -2.43 -27.62 26.98
C GLU A 134 -3.88 -27.69 27.46
N ASP A 135 -4.16 -27.19 28.67
CA ASP A 135 -5.50 -26.70 29.04
C ASP A 135 -5.46 -25.17 29.22
N PRO A 136 -6.11 -24.39 28.34
CA PRO A 136 -6.23 -22.94 28.49
C PRO A 136 -7.24 -22.54 29.59
N LYS A 137 -8.06 -23.45 30.12
CA LYS A 137 -9.06 -23.12 31.15
C LYS A 137 -8.39 -22.80 32.49
N GLY A 138 -8.32 -21.51 32.81
CA GLY A 138 -7.70 -21.03 34.04
C GLY A 138 -6.23 -20.65 33.89
N ALA A 139 -5.69 -20.67 32.67
CA ALA A 139 -4.45 -19.96 32.38
C ALA A 139 -4.61 -18.45 32.66
N LYS A 140 -3.52 -17.82 33.11
CA LYS A 140 -3.41 -16.40 33.46
C LYS A 140 -2.11 -15.87 32.89
N THR A 141 -2.14 -14.70 32.27
CA THR A 141 -0.95 -14.14 31.61
C THR A 141 -0.54 -12.85 32.30
N ALA A 142 0.75 -12.52 32.23
CA ALA A 142 1.21 -11.19 32.61
C ALA A 142 0.39 -10.14 31.82
N PRO A 143 0.03 -8.99 32.43
CA PRO A 143 -0.67 -7.93 31.70
C PRO A 143 0.18 -7.50 30.49
N TRP A 144 -0.31 -7.72 29.27
CA TRP A 144 0.39 -7.32 28.03
C TRP A 144 0.62 -5.80 27.95
N TYR A 145 -0.16 -5.02 28.70
CA TYR A 145 0.01 -3.58 28.84
C TYR A 145 0.41 -3.19 30.26
N ASP A 146 1.05 -2.04 30.40
CA ASP A 146 1.10 -1.25 31.63
C ASP A 146 -0.25 -0.54 31.90
N ASP A 147 -0.42 0.00 33.10
CA ASP A 147 -1.67 0.64 33.53
C ASP A 147 -2.02 1.92 32.74
N ASP A 148 -1.03 2.53 32.08
CA ASP A 148 -1.22 3.65 31.15
C ASP A 148 -1.55 3.21 29.70
N GLY A 149 -1.57 1.91 29.42
CA GLY A 149 -1.79 1.36 28.09
C GLY A 149 -0.54 1.24 27.21
N THR A 150 0.67 1.43 27.74
CA THR A 150 1.92 1.15 27.01
C THR A 150 2.11 -0.38 26.87
N PRO A 151 2.34 -0.93 25.66
CA PRO A 151 2.49 -2.37 25.48
C PRO A 151 3.87 -2.89 25.93
N ARG A 152 3.90 -4.08 26.52
CA ARG A 152 5.14 -4.75 26.95
C ARG A 152 5.84 -5.46 25.79
N ILE A 153 7.10 -5.11 25.61
CA ILE A 153 8.05 -5.78 24.71
C ILE A 153 8.53 -7.10 25.32
N ASP A 154 8.68 -8.15 24.53
CA ASP A 154 9.50 -9.31 24.91
C ASP A 154 11.00 -8.92 24.84
N GLN A 155 11.57 -8.55 25.98
CA GLN A 155 12.98 -8.15 26.10
C GLN A 155 13.99 -9.29 25.88
N HIS A 156 13.57 -10.55 25.77
CA HIS A 156 14.46 -11.63 25.32
C HIS A 156 14.63 -11.61 23.79
N ARG A 157 13.56 -11.25 23.06
CA ARG A 157 13.57 -11.12 21.60
C ARG A 157 14.08 -9.76 21.13
N PHE A 158 13.65 -8.70 21.82
CA PHE A 158 13.89 -7.30 21.49
C PHE A 158 14.46 -6.54 22.70
N PRO A 159 15.70 -6.84 23.13
CA PRO A 159 16.33 -6.19 24.28
C PRO A 159 16.53 -4.69 24.10
N ASP A 160 16.71 -4.20 22.87
CA ASP A 160 16.73 -2.78 22.53
C ASP A 160 15.94 -2.49 21.25
N MET A 161 14.62 -2.48 21.38
CA MET A 161 13.68 -2.09 20.32
C MET A 161 13.98 -0.69 19.72
N LYS A 162 14.61 0.22 20.49
CA LYS A 162 14.95 1.58 20.04
C LYS A 162 16.23 1.58 19.21
N GLY A 163 17.25 0.84 19.63
CA GLY A 163 18.46 0.55 18.86
C GLY A 163 18.14 -0.10 17.52
N MET A 164 17.22 -1.09 17.51
CA MET A 164 16.76 -1.75 16.29
C MET A 164 16.14 -0.76 15.28
N VAL A 165 15.32 0.20 15.74
CA VAL A 165 14.76 1.26 14.88
C VAL A 165 15.84 2.24 14.42
N ALA A 166 16.75 2.63 15.30
CA ALA A 166 17.88 3.50 14.96
C ALA A 166 18.82 2.87 13.92
N HIS A 167 18.98 1.54 13.93
CA HIS A 167 19.73 0.77 12.92
C HIS A 167 19.09 0.90 11.53
N ALA A 168 17.76 0.78 11.44
CA ALA A 168 17.02 1.05 10.19
C ALA A 168 17.26 2.48 9.69
N HIS A 169 17.12 3.48 10.58
CA HIS A 169 17.29 4.89 10.25
C HIS A 169 18.72 5.24 9.81
N ALA A 170 19.74 4.65 10.43
CA ALA A 170 21.15 4.85 10.06
C ALA A 170 21.46 4.40 8.63
N MET A 171 20.65 3.48 8.09
CA MET A 171 20.74 2.97 6.71
C MET A 171 19.74 3.61 5.73
N GLY A 172 18.95 4.59 6.17
CA GLY A 172 17.92 5.24 5.35
C GLY A 172 16.66 4.39 5.12
N LEU A 173 16.49 3.32 5.91
CA LEU A 173 15.28 2.51 5.95
C LEU A 173 14.26 3.10 6.96
N ARG A 174 13.05 2.54 6.95
CA ARG A 174 11.90 2.95 7.77
C ARG A 174 11.34 1.74 8.52
N ALA A 175 11.27 1.81 9.85
CA ALA A 175 10.82 0.70 10.68
C ALA A 175 9.29 0.66 10.79
N GLY A 176 8.67 -0.47 10.52
CA GLY A 176 7.21 -0.67 10.65
C GLY A 176 6.84 -1.42 11.93
N TRP A 177 5.90 -0.87 12.70
CA TRP A 177 5.31 -1.48 13.89
C TRP A 177 4.14 -2.41 13.51
N TYR A 178 3.83 -3.34 14.42
CA TYR A 178 2.66 -4.20 14.33
C TYR A 178 1.72 -3.98 15.51
N MET A 179 0.45 -3.70 15.24
CA MET A 179 -0.60 -3.71 16.23
C MET A 179 -1.67 -4.75 15.90
N GLY A 180 -1.60 -5.81 16.68
CA GLY A 180 -2.51 -6.95 16.79
C GLY A 180 -1.98 -7.79 17.94
N ASN A 181 -2.61 -8.93 18.23
CA ASN A 181 -2.09 -9.85 19.24
C ASN A 181 -2.72 -11.25 19.15
N TYR A 182 -2.36 -12.00 18.12
CA TYR A 182 -2.76 -13.40 18.02
C TYR A 182 -2.01 -14.28 19.03
N GLN A 183 -0.74 -13.97 19.36
CA GLN A 183 0.04 -14.76 20.33
C GLN A 183 -0.59 -14.77 21.73
N CYS A 184 -1.02 -13.61 22.26
CA CYS A 184 -1.67 -13.53 23.57
C CYS A 184 -3.15 -14.00 23.52
N ARG A 185 -3.68 -14.58 22.44
CA ARG A 185 -5.14 -14.81 22.34
C ARG A 185 -5.69 -15.82 23.36
N GLY A 186 -4.96 -16.90 23.65
CA GLY A 186 -5.27 -17.80 24.77
C GLY A 186 -4.96 -17.20 26.16
N ALA A 187 -4.28 -16.06 26.17
CA ALA A 187 -3.64 -15.41 27.31
C ALA A 187 -4.52 -14.28 27.90
N MET A 188 -5.43 -13.70 27.10
CA MET A 188 -6.37 -12.63 27.49
C MET A 188 -7.43 -13.05 28.52
N GLY A 189 -7.67 -14.37 28.66
CA GLY A 189 -8.78 -14.92 29.44
C GLY A 189 -10.17 -14.48 28.93
N ASN A 190 -11.21 -14.80 29.69
CA ASN A 190 -12.60 -14.46 29.35
C ASN A 190 -12.95 -12.97 29.64
N HIS A 191 -11.99 -12.04 29.55
CA HIS A 191 -12.14 -10.64 30.00
C HIS A 191 -11.91 -9.58 28.91
N VAL A 192 -11.78 -9.99 27.65
CA VAL A 192 -11.77 -9.11 26.46
C VAL A 192 -12.86 -8.00 26.48
N PRO A 193 -14.12 -8.25 26.96
CA PRO A 193 -15.14 -7.20 27.01
C PRO A 193 -14.89 -6.04 28.01
N GLN A 194 -13.82 -6.08 28.81
CA GLN A 194 -13.53 -5.09 29.87
C GLN A 194 -12.40 -4.11 29.49
N TRP A 195 -11.83 -4.22 28.28
CA TRP A 195 -10.62 -3.50 27.91
C TRP A 195 -10.95 -2.14 27.26
N ASN A 196 -10.41 -1.05 27.82
CA ASN A 196 -10.54 0.29 27.24
C ASN A 196 -9.62 0.43 26.01
N TRP A 197 -10.17 0.18 24.83
CA TRP A 197 -9.43 0.21 23.57
C TRP A 197 -8.76 1.56 23.28
N THR A 198 -9.35 2.68 23.70
CA THR A 198 -8.75 4.01 23.50
C THR A 198 -7.42 4.14 24.25
N ARG A 199 -7.39 3.78 25.54
CA ARG A 199 -6.16 3.79 26.37
C ARG A 199 -5.04 2.95 25.74
N LEU A 200 -5.40 1.82 25.12
CA LEU A 200 -4.45 0.89 24.53
C LEU A 200 -3.92 1.39 23.18
N ALA A 201 -4.73 2.11 22.41
CA ALA A 201 -4.27 2.84 21.23
C ALA A 201 -3.34 4.01 21.62
N GLU A 202 -3.72 4.81 22.63
CA GLU A 202 -2.94 5.93 23.19
C GLU A 202 -1.53 5.49 23.61
N GLY A 203 -1.42 4.47 24.49
CA GLY A 203 -0.13 3.98 24.96
C GLY A 203 0.66 3.19 23.91
N SER A 204 0.01 2.63 22.89
CA SER A 204 0.70 2.05 21.73
C SER A 204 1.26 3.12 20.78
N VAL A 205 0.54 4.22 20.56
CA VAL A 205 1.02 5.37 19.78
C VAL A 205 2.18 6.06 20.51
N LYS A 206 2.09 6.18 21.85
CA LYS A 206 3.22 6.59 22.71
C LYS A 206 4.45 5.71 22.46
N ALA A 207 4.32 4.39 22.46
CA ALA A 207 5.44 3.47 22.18
C ALA A 207 6.01 3.63 20.75
N ILE A 208 5.15 3.75 19.73
CA ILE A 208 5.55 4.04 18.34
C ILE A 208 6.34 5.36 18.25
N ALA A 209 5.90 6.40 18.95
CA ALA A 209 6.59 7.68 19.01
C ALA A 209 7.94 7.60 19.77
N GLU A 210 7.98 6.87 20.89
CA GLU A 210 9.15 6.75 21.77
C GLU A 210 10.26 5.90 21.15
N PHE A 211 9.93 4.76 20.51
CA PHE A 211 10.90 3.91 19.83
C PHE A 211 11.30 4.45 18.44
N GLY A 212 10.45 5.25 17.81
CA GLY A 212 10.76 5.93 16.54
C GLY A 212 10.16 5.27 15.28
N PHE A 213 9.20 4.35 15.39
CA PHE A 213 8.62 3.65 14.24
C PHE A 213 7.93 4.59 13.23
N ASP A 214 7.98 4.22 11.96
CA ASP A 214 7.63 5.04 10.78
C ASP A 214 6.37 4.57 10.05
N SER A 215 5.91 3.35 10.34
CA SER A 215 4.62 2.83 9.88
C SER A 215 3.98 1.95 10.94
N VAL A 216 2.68 1.67 10.81
CA VAL A 216 1.97 0.69 11.65
C VAL A 216 0.98 -0.16 10.85
N LYS A 217 1.01 -1.48 11.09
CA LYS A 217 -0.04 -2.43 10.69
C LYS A 217 -1.13 -2.47 11.75
N LEU A 218 -2.37 -2.15 11.40
CA LEU A 218 -3.54 -2.32 12.28
C LEU A 218 -4.32 -3.55 11.83
N ASP A 219 -4.21 -4.63 12.60
CA ASP A 219 -4.73 -5.94 12.23
C ASP A 219 -6.12 -6.24 12.83
N SER A 220 -6.97 -6.88 12.03
CA SER A 220 -8.36 -7.21 12.41
C SER A 220 -8.48 -8.19 13.58
N GLY A 221 -7.41 -8.94 13.89
CA GLY A 221 -7.39 -9.91 14.98
C GLY A 221 -7.68 -9.36 16.38
N PHE A 222 -7.48 -8.05 16.60
CA PHE A 222 -7.63 -7.45 17.93
C PHE A 222 -8.35 -6.09 17.89
N PRO A 223 -9.40 -5.85 18.72
CA PRO A 223 -10.27 -4.67 18.59
C PRO A 223 -9.59 -3.31 18.70
N VAL A 224 -8.40 -3.22 19.31
CA VAL A 224 -7.63 -1.97 19.38
C VAL A 224 -7.32 -1.39 17.99
N GLY A 225 -7.13 -2.23 16.97
CA GLY A 225 -6.80 -1.80 15.61
C GLY A 225 -8.00 -1.37 14.76
N HIS A 226 -9.24 -1.61 15.23
CA HIS A 226 -10.45 -1.44 14.41
C HIS A 226 -10.83 0.03 14.18
N ASN A 227 -10.55 0.92 15.14
CA ASN A 227 -10.87 2.35 15.01
C ASN A 227 -9.75 3.10 14.27
N MET A 228 -9.75 2.99 12.95
CA MET A 228 -8.74 3.64 12.08
C MET A 228 -8.66 5.16 12.30
N THR A 229 -9.78 5.84 12.57
CA THR A 229 -9.83 7.29 12.82
C THR A 229 -9.08 7.68 14.08
N LEU A 230 -9.35 7.01 15.20
CA LEU A 230 -8.63 7.22 16.45
C LEU A 230 -7.11 7.04 16.26
N TRP A 231 -6.69 6.00 15.53
CA TRP A 231 -5.27 5.78 15.24
C TRP A 231 -4.65 6.89 14.40
N ALA A 232 -5.36 7.37 13.36
CA ALA A 232 -4.88 8.48 12.54
C ALA A 232 -4.78 9.79 13.33
N GLU A 233 -5.77 10.10 14.17
CA GLU A 233 -5.78 11.27 15.04
C GLU A 233 -4.64 11.23 16.07
N LEU A 234 -4.48 10.11 16.78
CA LEU A 234 -3.41 9.92 17.76
C LEU A 234 -2.02 10.00 17.11
N LEU A 235 -1.81 9.34 15.96
CA LEU A 235 -0.52 9.38 15.25
C LEU A 235 -0.21 10.79 14.75
N ASN A 236 -1.20 11.49 14.18
CA ASN A 236 -1.05 12.89 13.76
C ASN A 236 -0.74 13.82 14.94
N ALA A 237 -1.31 13.56 16.12
CA ALA A 237 -1.02 14.31 17.35
C ALA A 237 0.42 14.11 17.88
N THR A 238 1.16 13.10 17.42
CA THR A 238 2.62 13.00 17.66
C THR A 238 3.44 13.98 16.83
N GLY A 239 2.82 14.61 15.82
CA GLY A 239 3.47 15.42 14.79
C GLY A 239 4.23 14.60 13.74
N ARG A 240 4.44 13.29 13.93
CA ARG A 240 5.24 12.45 13.03
C ARG A 240 4.41 11.88 11.87
N SER A 241 4.94 11.93 10.65
CA SER A 241 4.39 11.24 9.49
C SER A 241 4.54 9.71 9.58
N VAL A 242 3.70 9.06 10.37
CA VAL A 242 3.62 7.59 10.47
C VAL A 242 2.66 7.05 9.40
N MET A 243 3.13 6.11 8.58
CA MET A 243 2.32 5.47 7.54
C MET A 243 1.38 4.41 8.13
N ILE A 244 0.08 4.50 7.83
CA ILE A 244 -0.95 3.64 8.43
C ILE A 244 -1.40 2.57 7.43
N GLU A 245 -1.42 1.32 7.86
CA GLU A 245 -1.91 0.17 7.11
C GLU A 245 -3.16 -0.43 7.75
N ASN A 246 -4.22 -0.55 6.96
CA ASN A 246 -5.44 -1.27 7.30
C ASN A 246 -5.31 -2.75 6.91
N CYS A 247 -5.25 -3.65 7.89
CA CYS A 247 -5.19 -5.11 7.70
C CYS A 247 -6.50 -5.80 8.10
N HIS A 248 -7.65 -5.24 7.70
CA HIS A 248 -8.97 -5.82 7.96
C HIS A 248 -9.50 -6.75 6.85
N GLN A 249 -8.59 -7.49 6.20
CA GLN A 249 -8.89 -8.62 5.30
C GLN A 249 -9.96 -8.36 4.20
N GLY A 250 -10.02 -7.14 3.65
CA GLY A 250 -11.04 -6.75 2.67
C GLY A 250 -12.45 -6.52 3.24
N GLY A 251 -12.60 -6.42 4.56
CA GLY A 251 -13.83 -6.05 5.27
C GLY A 251 -13.95 -4.58 5.66
N ILE A 252 -12.84 -3.83 5.63
CA ILE A 252 -12.80 -2.36 5.79
C ILE A 252 -11.93 -1.79 4.65
N GLY A 253 -12.42 -0.80 3.91
CA GLY A 253 -11.80 -0.27 2.69
C GLY A 253 -12.55 0.95 2.14
N PRO A 254 -11.95 1.79 1.28
CA PRO A 254 -12.60 3.00 0.77
C PRO A 254 -13.85 2.69 -0.05
N GLY A 255 -14.96 3.33 0.30
CA GLY A 255 -16.28 3.08 -0.25
C GLY A 255 -17.07 1.96 0.42
N MET A 256 -16.54 1.27 1.44
CA MET A 256 -17.26 0.17 2.12
C MET A 256 -18.28 0.66 3.15
N ASN A 257 -19.41 -0.06 3.23
CA ASN A 257 -20.33 0.02 4.38
C ASN A 257 -19.81 -0.83 5.55
N ASP A 258 -19.15 -0.22 6.53
CA ASP A 258 -18.97 -0.87 7.84
C ASP A 258 -20.31 -0.89 8.63
N PRO A 259 -20.41 -1.64 9.75
CA PRO A 259 -21.64 -1.69 10.56
C PRO A 259 -22.11 -0.35 11.16
N ASN A 260 -21.27 0.69 11.11
CA ASN A 260 -21.55 2.04 11.61
C ASN A 260 -21.78 3.07 10.49
N GLY A 261 -21.64 2.68 9.22
CA GLY A 261 -21.74 3.54 8.03
C GLY A 261 -20.46 4.29 7.62
N ASN A 262 -19.34 4.07 8.29
CA ASN A 262 -18.15 4.93 8.24
C ASN A 262 -16.95 4.28 7.53
N CYS A 263 -17.01 4.19 6.21
CA CYS A 263 -15.83 3.95 5.35
C CYS A 263 -16.05 4.43 3.90
N THR A 264 -16.76 5.54 3.68
CA THR A 264 -17.07 6.02 2.31
C THR A 264 -15.83 6.54 1.57
N GLY A 265 -14.86 7.07 2.33
CA GLY A 265 -13.68 7.73 1.80
C GLY A 265 -13.95 9.14 1.25
N LEU A 266 -15.04 9.79 1.67
CA LEU A 266 -15.48 11.10 1.15
C LEU A 266 -15.24 12.26 2.15
N GLY A 267 -14.94 11.98 3.41
CA GLY A 267 -14.68 12.99 4.45
C GLY A 267 -13.28 13.63 4.42
N SER A 268 -13.06 14.57 5.35
CA SER A 268 -11.76 15.21 5.60
C SER A 268 -11.56 15.43 7.12
N PRO A 269 -10.67 14.68 7.80
CA PRO A 269 -9.91 13.55 7.26
C PRO A 269 -10.84 12.48 6.70
N SER A 270 -10.34 11.74 5.70
CA SER A 270 -11.10 10.65 5.08
C SER A 270 -11.59 9.66 6.14
N ASP A 271 -12.85 9.23 6.09
CA ASP A 271 -13.40 8.13 6.89
C ASP A 271 -12.73 6.76 6.57
N CYS A 272 -11.68 6.79 5.73
CA CYS A 272 -10.69 5.75 5.51
C CYS A 272 -9.26 6.30 5.73
N PRO A 273 -8.86 6.67 6.96
CA PRO A 273 -7.64 7.45 7.18
C PRO A 273 -6.39 6.56 7.27
N TYR A 274 -6.09 5.86 6.18
CA TYR A 274 -4.96 4.94 6.06
C TYR A 274 -4.29 5.02 4.68
N ASN A 275 -2.98 4.84 4.65
CA ASN A 275 -2.16 4.98 3.45
C ASN A 275 -2.24 3.77 2.52
N PHE A 276 -2.55 2.59 3.07
CA PHE A 276 -2.81 1.38 2.29
C PHE A 276 -3.71 0.40 3.03
N TRP A 277 -4.43 -0.47 2.30
CA TRP A 277 -5.35 -1.46 2.88
C TRP A 277 -5.35 -2.80 2.16
N ARG A 278 -5.61 -3.86 2.93
CA ARG A 278 -5.66 -5.24 2.42
C ARG A 278 -7.00 -5.52 1.74
N THR A 279 -6.99 -6.05 0.51
CA THR A 279 -8.21 -6.39 -0.25
C THR A 279 -8.71 -7.82 -0.09
N GLY A 280 -7.84 -8.75 0.31
CA GLY A 280 -8.16 -10.17 0.52
C GLY A 280 -7.63 -10.71 1.85
N GLY A 281 -7.44 -12.02 1.94
CA GLY A 281 -7.06 -12.70 3.18
C GLY A 281 -5.54 -12.71 3.42
N ASP A 282 -5.06 -13.62 4.27
CA ASP A 282 -3.63 -13.92 4.34
C ASP A 282 -3.17 -14.75 3.15
N PRO A 283 -2.13 -14.29 2.40
CA PRO A 283 -1.63 -15.03 1.26
C PRO A 283 -0.80 -16.23 1.75
N GLU A 284 -1.17 -17.42 1.31
CA GLU A 284 -0.32 -18.61 1.42
C GLU A 284 0.36 -18.90 0.09
N PRO A 285 1.59 -19.42 0.08
CA PRO A 285 2.29 -19.66 -1.17
C PRO A 285 1.57 -20.66 -2.10
N GLY A 286 1.51 -20.35 -3.40
CA GLY A 286 0.89 -21.19 -4.42
C GLY A 286 -0.19 -20.49 -5.28
N TRP A 287 -0.41 -21.03 -6.48
CA TRP A 287 -1.23 -20.42 -7.53
C TRP A 287 -2.66 -20.07 -7.13
N GLY A 288 -3.33 -20.95 -6.37
CA GLY A 288 -4.72 -20.72 -5.93
C GLY A 288 -4.86 -19.43 -5.11
N THR A 289 -3.84 -19.10 -4.32
CA THR A 289 -3.74 -17.83 -3.59
C THR A 289 -3.49 -16.67 -4.54
N ILE A 290 -2.53 -16.77 -5.47
CA ILE A 290 -2.26 -15.71 -6.46
C ILE A 290 -3.55 -15.34 -7.19
N MET A 291 -4.31 -16.32 -7.68
CA MET A 291 -5.58 -16.07 -8.36
C MET A 291 -6.67 -15.53 -7.40
N ARG A 292 -6.74 -15.98 -6.15
CA ARG A 292 -7.65 -15.41 -5.13
C ARG A 292 -7.36 -13.93 -4.88
N GLU A 293 -6.08 -13.57 -4.82
CA GLU A 293 -5.61 -12.24 -4.47
C GLU A 293 -5.63 -11.26 -5.66
N LEU A 294 -5.38 -11.73 -6.89
CA LEU A 294 -5.72 -10.97 -8.10
C LEU A 294 -7.23 -10.70 -8.19
N ASN A 295 -8.06 -11.67 -7.81
CA ASN A 295 -9.52 -11.49 -7.75
C ASN A 295 -9.97 -10.52 -6.64
N SER A 296 -9.19 -10.34 -5.57
CA SER A 296 -9.52 -9.38 -4.51
C SER A 296 -9.35 -7.93 -4.98
N LEU A 297 -8.37 -7.66 -5.85
CA LEU A 297 -8.14 -6.35 -6.49
C LEU A 297 -9.21 -5.93 -7.52
N ARG A 298 -9.93 -6.85 -8.15
CA ARG A 298 -10.90 -6.48 -9.22
C ARG A 298 -11.98 -5.51 -8.74
N LYS A 299 -12.41 -5.66 -7.47
CA LYS A 299 -13.38 -4.77 -6.79
C LYS A 299 -12.85 -3.32 -6.62
N VAL A 300 -11.54 -3.13 -6.60
CA VAL A 300 -10.86 -1.82 -6.46
C VAL A 300 -10.74 -1.07 -7.78
N VAL A 301 -10.84 -1.77 -8.92
CA VAL A 301 -10.73 -1.18 -10.27
C VAL A 301 -12.05 -1.20 -11.06
N ASN A 302 -13.01 -2.08 -10.71
CA ASN A 302 -14.26 -2.24 -11.43
C ASN A 302 -15.47 -2.39 -10.49
N LYS A 303 -16.35 -1.37 -10.48
CA LYS A 303 -17.57 -1.33 -9.65
C LYS A 303 -18.65 -2.35 -10.03
N HIS A 304 -18.55 -2.92 -11.23
CA HIS A 304 -19.47 -3.93 -11.74
C HIS A 304 -18.98 -5.37 -11.49
N TYR A 305 -17.85 -5.55 -10.79
CA TYR A 305 -17.29 -6.88 -10.54
C TYR A 305 -18.03 -7.64 -9.42
N SER A 306 -18.95 -8.53 -9.82
CA SER A 306 -19.75 -9.41 -8.93
C SER A 306 -19.14 -10.81 -8.77
N GLY A 307 -17.82 -10.92 -8.61
CA GLY A 307 -17.06 -12.18 -8.71
C GLY A 307 -17.55 -13.34 -7.83
N GLY A 308 -17.68 -14.53 -8.43
CA GLY A 308 -18.25 -15.72 -7.80
C GLY A 308 -17.35 -16.47 -6.81
N SER A 309 -16.05 -16.17 -6.74
CA SER A 309 -15.07 -16.76 -5.81
C SER A 309 -15.14 -16.15 -4.39
N GLY A 310 -16.36 -15.96 -3.87
CA GLY A 310 -16.64 -15.56 -2.50
C GLY A 310 -16.39 -14.08 -2.18
N LYS A 311 -17.46 -13.36 -1.84
CA LYS A 311 -17.35 -12.42 -0.71
C LYS A 311 -17.03 -13.25 0.53
N HIS A 312 -16.13 -12.82 1.40
CA HIS A 312 -16.14 -13.33 2.77
C HIS A 312 -17.55 -13.05 3.34
N PRO A 313 -18.18 -13.97 4.09
CA PRO A 313 -19.46 -13.68 4.74
C PRO A 313 -19.36 -12.39 5.57
N GLY A 314 -20.16 -11.38 5.23
CA GLY A 314 -20.10 -10.04 5.84
C GLY A 314 -19.19 -9.00 5.16
N ALA A 315 -18.46 -9.34 4.09
CA ALA A 315 -17.67 -8.34 3.35
C ALA A 315 -18.59 -7.30 2.66
N PRO A 316 -18.39 -5.98 2.86
CA PRO A 316 -19.27 -4.93 2.35
C PRO A 316 -19.35 -4.84 0.82
N GLU A 317 -20.32 -4.07 0.35
CA GLU A 317 -20.34 -3.58 -1.03
C GLU A 317 -19.55 -2.27 -1.13
N TYR A 318 -18.85 -2.06 -2.25
CA TYR A 318 -18.07 -0.86 -2.52
C TYR A 318 -18.96 0.18 -3.23
N ASN A 319 -19.31 1.25 -2.52
CA ASN A 319 -20.23 2.30 -2.97
C ASN A 319 -19.51 3.53 -3.57
N ALA A 320 -18.18 3.50 -3.65
CA ALA A 320 -17.37 4.56 -4.27
C ALA A 320 -16.97 4.18 -5.71
N GLU A 321 -16.90 5.18 -6.59
CA GLU A 321 -16.45 5.02 -7.97
C GLU A 321 -14.93 4.71 -8.05
N PRO A 322 -14.52 3.60 -8.71
CA PRO A 322 -13.11 3.27 -8.96
C PRO A 322 -12.40 4.25 -9.92
N PRO A 323 -11.05 4.26 -9.96
CA PRO A 323 -10.12 3.41 -9.19
C PRO A 323 -10.04 3.86 -7.73
N LEU A 324 -10.13 2.90 -6.80
CA LEU A 324 -10.08 3.24 -5.37
C LEU A 324 -8.65 3.54 -4.89
N SER A 325 -7.64 3.00 -5.56
CA SER A 325 -6.22 3.24 -5.29
C SER A 325 -5.73 4.55 -5.90
N ARG A 326 -5.04 5.39 -5.09
CA ARG A 326 -4.51 6.71 -5.47
C ARG A 326 -3.33 7.10 -4.57
N PRO A 327 -2.56 8.16 -4.89
CA PRO A 327 -1.59 8.73 -3.96
C PRO A 327 -2.22 9.03 -2.60
N GLY A 328 -1.61 8.52 -1.53
CA GLY A 328 -2.13 8.59 -0.16
C GLY A 328 -3.07 7.47 0.26
N ALA A 329 -3.53 6.58 -0.65
CA ALA A 329 -4.38 5.44 -0.31
C ALA A 329 -4.27 4.30 -1.35
N TRP A 330 -3.59 3.19 -1.02
CA TRP A 330 -3.35 2.06 -1.94
C TRP A 330 -3.99 0.74 -1.51
N ALA A 331 -4.67 0.05 -2.42
CA ALA A 331 -5.03 -1.35 -2.24
C ALA A 331 -3.80 -2.25 -2.37
N TYR A 332 -3.70 -3.28 -1.54
CA TYR A 332 -2.73 -4.36 -1.72
C TYR A 332 -3.38 -5.72 -1.37
N PRO A 333 -3.01 -6.84 -2.04
CA PRO A 333 -3.69 -8.11 -1.85
C PRO A 333 -2.85 -9.09 -1.01
N GLY A 334 -2.30 -8.62 0.11
CA GLY A 334 -1.36 -9.37 0.96
C GLY A 334 0.12 -9.17 0.61
N THR A 335 1.00 -9.67 1.49
CA THR A 335 2.47 -9.63 1.33
C THR A 335 2.92 -10.50 0.16
N MET A 336 3.97 -10.07 -0.56
CA MET A 336 4.63 -10.90 -1.57
C MET A 336 5.28 -12.14 -0.94
N VAL A 337 5.00 -13.31 -1.50
CA VAL A 337 5.60 -14.62 -1.13
C VAL A 337 6.72 -15.03 -2.11
N VAL A 338 7.37 -14.05 -2.74
CA VAL A 338 8.40 -14.30 -3.76
C VAL A 338 9.69 -14.82 -3.15
N GLY A 339 10.14 -15.99 -3.59
CA GLY A 339 11.45 -16.56 -3.23
C GLY A 339 11.45 -17.58 -2.08
N ASP A 340 10.28 -17.95 -1.55
CA ASP A 340 10.15 -18.99 -0.50
C ASP A 340 10.46 -20.43 -0.96
N GLY A 341 10.64 -20.65 -2.27
CA GLY A 341 10.96 -21.95 -2.88
C GLY A 341 9.76 -22.87 -3.16
N SER A 342 8.53 -22.45 -2.83
CA SER A 342 7.31 -23.26 -3.02
C SER A 342 6.66 -23.08 -4.41
N MET A 343 6.88 -21.94 -5.07
CA MET A 343 6.30 -21.57 -6.36
C MET A 343 7.35 -21.58 -7.47
N THR A 344 6.92 -21.86 -8.70
CA THR A 344 7.79 -21.78 -9.88
C THR A 344 8.19 -20.33 -10.19
N LYS A 345 9.28 -20.14 -10.93
CA LYS A 345 9.75 -18.81 -11.36
C LYS A 345 8.72 -18.06 -12.22
N GLU A 346 7.85 -18.81 -12.88
CA GLU A 346 6.81 -18.32 -13.78
C GLU A 346 5.60 -17.78 -13.01
N GLU A 347 5.20 -18.46 -11.93
CA GLU A 347 4.11 -18.04 -11.05
C GLU A 347 4.40 -16.73 -10.28
N ASN A 348 5.68 -16.38 -10.09
CA ASN A 348 6.13 -15.22 -9.31
C ASN A 348 5.93 -13.83 -10.00
N LYS A 349 5.03 -13.67 -11.00
CA LYS A 349 5.07 -12.56 -11.99
C LYS A 349 3.82 -11.62 -12.13
N ALA A 350 2.70 -11.82 -11.42
CA ALA A 350 1.35 -11.27 -11.77
C ALA A 350 1.06 -9.72 -11.67
N LEU A 351 -0.01 -9.14 -12.32
CA LEU A 351 -0.95 -8.03 -11.84
C LEU A 351 -1.88 -7.23 -12.85
N VAL A 352 -3.15 -6.90 -12.43
CA VAL A 352 -4.15 -5.77 -12.74
C VAL A 352 -4.91 -5.57 -14.11
N GLU A 353 -6.22 -5.86 -14.17
CA GLU A 353 -7.11 -6.41 -15.27
C GLU A 353 -7.61 -5.53 -16.48
N ILE A 354 -7.66 -6.09 -17.71
CA ILE A 354 -8.58 -5.85 -18.88
C ILE A 354 -8.66 -7.08 -19.83
N GLY A 355 -9.80 -7.78 -19.91
CA GLY A 355 -10.18 -8.65 -21.06
C GLY A 355 -9.91 -10.16 -20.93
N SER A 356 -10.86 -10.98 -21.41
CA SER A 356 -10.87 -12.44 -21.22
C SER A 356 -10.86 -13.25 -22.53
N ASN A 357 -9.75 -13.95 -22.79
CA ASN A 357 -9.82 -15.24 -23.49
C ASN A 357 -9.86 -16.34 -22.42
N LYS A 358 -10.51 -17.50 -22.64
CA LYS A 358 -10.88 -18.42 -21.53
C LYS A 358 -9.70 -18.98 -20.70
N ALA A 359 -8.49 -18.90 -21.23
CA ALA A 359 -7.24 -19.35 -20.60
C ALA A 359 -6.25 -18.21 -20.31
N VAL A 360 -6.50 -16.98 -20.79
CA VAL A 360 -5.59 -15.84 -20.58
C VAL A 360 -6.40 -14.62 -20.19
N GLU A 361 -6.08 -14.12 -19.00
CA GLU A 361 -6.51 -12.80 -18.58
C GLU A 361 -5.44 -11.81 -19.06
N VAL A 362 -5.88 -10.70 -19.65
CA VAL A 362 -5.03 -9.54 -19.95
C VAL A 362 -5.35 -8.45 -18.93
N TRP A 363 -4.40 -7.57 -18.72
CA TRP A 363 -4.27 -6.70 -17.55
C TRP A 363 -3.62 -5.39 -18.05
N SER A 364 -4.05 -4.19 -17.65
CA SER A 364 -3.48 -2.91 -18.14
C SER A 364 -3.58 -1.73 -17.19
N LYS A 365 -2.55 -0.86 -17.23
CA LYS A 365 -2.42 0.35 -16.41
C LYS A 365 -1.72 1.48 -17.19
N PRO A 366 -2.35 2.68 -17.33
CA PRO A 366 -1.67 3.88 -17.82
C PRO A 366 -0.50 4.31 -16.93
N LEU A 367 0.59 4.78 -17.55
CA LEU A 367 1.79 5.29 -16.87
C LEU A 367 1.99 6.81 -17.01
N GLY A 368 1.15 7.50 -17.79
CA GLY A 368 1.36 8.88 -18.21
C GLY A 368 2.01 8.98 -19.60
N ASP A 369 2.02 10.17 -20.19
CA ASP A 369 2.64 10.47 -21.51
C ASP A 369 2.28 9.47 -22.63
N GLY A 370 1.03 9.00 -22.69
CA GLY A 370 0.59 7.99 -23.66
C GLY A 370 1.18 6.58 -23.49
N LYS A 371 1.98 6.34 -22.45
CA LYS A 371 2.59 5.02 -22.16
C LYS A 371 1.58 4.13 -21.44
N LEU A 372 1.41 2.89 -21.90
CA LEU A 372 0.56 1.88 -21.27
C LEU A 372 1.40 0.68 -20.85
N ALA A 373 1.28 0.27 -19.59
CA ALA A 373 1.78 -1.04 -19.15
C ALA A 373 0.64 -2.06 -19.28
N THR A 374 0.93 -3.20 -19.91
CA THR A 374 -0.02 -4.29 -20.15
C THR A 374 0.61 -5.60 -19.71
N PHE A 375 -0.05 -6.27 -18.77
CA PHE A 375 0.34 -7.58 -18.27
C PHE A 375 -0.61 -8.65 -18.85
N PHE A 376 -0.15 -9.89 -18.99
CA PHE A 376 -0.88 -11.03 -19.53
C PHE A 376 -0.57 -12.24 -18.64
N ILE A 377 -1.53 -13.10 -18.31
CA ILE A 377 -1.26 -14.33 -17.52
C ILE A 377 -2.10 -15.50 -18.00
N ASN A 378 -1.47 -16.66 -18.16
CA ASN A 378 -2.17 -17.90 -18.43
C ASN A 378 -2.79 -18.42 -17.14
N THR A 379 -4.12 -18.34 -17.04
CA THR A 379 -4.91 -18.72 -15.87
C THR A 379 -5.43 -20.16 -15.93
N ASP A 380 -5.15 -20.90 -17.02
CA ASP A 380 -5.69 -22.24 -17.22
C ASP A 380 -5.07 -23.26 -16.26
N THR A 381 -5.91 -23.86 -15.43
CA THR A 381 -5.52 -24.87 -14.44
C THR A 381 -5.19 -26.24 -15.06
N ASN A 382 -5.48 -26.44 -16.34
CA ASN A 382 -5.38 -27.73 -17.04
C ASN A 382 -3.97 -28.06 -17.59
N LYS A 383 -2.92 -27.31 -17.19
CA LYS A 383 -1.52 -27.52 -17.62
C LYS A 383 -1.27 -27.33 -19.12
N THR A 384 -2.02 -26.41 -19.70
CA THR A 384 -2.02 -26.01 -21.11
C THR A 384 -1.19 -24.75 -21.33
N ASN A 385 -0.58 -24.63 -22.51
CA ASN A 385 -0.08 -23.35 -23.02
C ASN A 385 -1.25 -22.58 -23.68
N ALA A 386 -1.17 -21.26 -23.70
CA ALA A 386 -2.23 -20.42 -24.26
C ALA A 386 -1.66 -19.25 -25.09
N THR A 387 -2.40 -18.87 -26.15
CA THR A 387 -2.07 -17.71 -26.99
C THR A 387 -3.14 -16.64 -26.78
N ALA A 388 -2.71 -15.42 -26.51
CA ALA A 388 -3.58 -14.25 -26.40
C ALA A 388 -3.24 -13.23 -27.48
N THR A 389 -4.27 -12.74 -28.17
CA THR A 389 -4.19 -11.62 -29.11
C THR A 389 -5.14 -10.54 -28.64
N VAL A 390 -4.65 -9.31 -28.51
CA VAL A 390 -5.44 -8.13 -28.16
C VAL A 390 -5.42 -7.11 -29.29
N SER A 391 -6.57 -6.46 -29.50
CA SER A 391 -6.65 -5.22 -30.28
C SER A 391 -6.04 -4.08 -29.46
N LEU A 392 -5.20 -3.26 -30.09
CA LEU A 392 -4.62 -2.10 -29.42
C LEU A 392 -5.68 -0.99 -29.20
N ALA A 393 -6.69 -0.91 -30.07
CA ALA A 393 -7.83 0.00 -29.89
C ALA A 393 -8.65 -0.33 -28.62
N ASP A 394 -8.77 -1.62 -28.28
CA ASP A 394 -9.46 -2.08 -27.06
C ASP A 394 -8.70 -1.68 -25.78
N LEU A 395 -7.39 -1.48 -25.90
CA LEU A 395 -6.52 -0.92 -24.85
C LEU A 395 -6.46 0.62 -24.87
N GLY A 396 -7.26 1.28 -25.71
CA GLY A 396 -7.27 2.74 -25.87
C GLY A 396 -6.05 3.31 -26.63
N ILE A 397 -5.24 2.45 -27.26
CA ILE A 397 -4.08 2.85 -28.07
C ILE A 397 -4.53 3.11 -29.51
N THR A 398 -4.11 4.24 -30.08
CA THR A 398 -4.39 4.59 -31.48
C THR A 398 -3.11 4.83 -32.27
N GLY A 399 -2.95 4.14 -33.38
CA GLY A 399 -1.77 4.28 -34.25
C GLY A 399 -0.55 3.50 -33.77
N LYS A 400 0.59 3.74 -34.43
CA LYS A 400 1.79 2.91 -34.25
C LYS A 400 2.51 3.19 -32.93
N VAL A 401 2.74 2.15 -32.15
CA VAL A 401 3.49 2.16 -30.88
C VAL A 401 4.75 1.30 -30.94
N ARG A 402 5.75 1.66 -30.12
CA ARG A 402 6.89 0.79 -29.79
C ARG A 402 6.45 -0.19 -28.70
N VAL A 403 7.01 -1.38 -28.71
CA VAL A 403 6.63 -2.48 -27.81
C VAL A 403 7.88 -2.97 -27.09
N ARG A 404 7.83 -3.13 -25.76
CA ARG A 404 8.97 -3.68 -24.99
C ARG A 404 8.49 -4.67 -23.93
N ASP A 405 9.12 -5.85 -23.91
CA ASP A 405 8.97 -6.84 -22.84
C ASP A 405 9.91 -6.47 -21.67
N VAL A 406 9.34 -6.38 -20.47
CA VAL A 406 10.02 -5.92 -19.26
C VAL A 406 10.94 -7.00 -18.67
N TRP A 407 10.54 -8.28 -18.62
CA TRP A 407 11.38 -9.32 -18.00
C TRP A 407 12.38 -9.96 -18.97
N GLN A 408 12.05 -10.06 -20.26
CA GLN A 408 13.04 -10.32 -21.31
C GLN A 408 13.99 -9.13 -21.50
N LYS A 409 13.66 -7.95 -20.94
CA LYS A 409 14.40 -6.69 -21.05
C LYS A 409 14.64 -6.30 -22.52
N LYS A 410 13.68 -6.58 -23.41
CA LYS A 410 13.86 -6.60 -24.87
C LYS A 410 12.78 -5.80 -25.61
N ASP A 411 13.21 -4.98 -26.56
CA ASP A 411 12.31 -4.31 -27.50
C ASP A 411 11.81 -5.32 -28.55
N LEU A 412 10.50 -5.31 -28.77
CA LEU A 412 9.78 -6.15 -29.73
C LEU A 412 9.39 -5.32 -30.96
N PRO A 413 8.99 -5.95 -32.09
CA PRO A 413 8.51 -5.22 -33.26
C PRO A 413 7.37 -4.25 -32.92
N ASN A 414 7.48 -3.00 -33.41
CA ASN A 414 6.43 -1.99 -33.27
C ASN A 414 5.12 -2.48 -33.90
N SER A 415 4.00 -2.31 -33.21
CA SER A 415 2.65 -2.62 -33.71
C SER A 415 1.79 -1.37 -33.87
N ALA A 416 0.63 -1.50 -34.52
CA ALA A 416 -0.37 -0.45 -34.71
C ALA A 416 -1.80 -0.95 -34.48
N ASP A 417 -2.08 -2.23 -34.76
CA ASP A 417 -3.44 -2.79 -34.76
C ASP A 417 -3.66 -3.83 -33.64
N THR A 418 -2.78 -4.82 -33.52
CA THR A 418 -2.90 -5.92 -32.54
C THR A 418 -1.57 -6.29 -31.89
N PHE A 419 -1.60 -6.94 -30.74
CA PHE A 419 -0.44 -7.59 -30.15
C PHE A 419 -0.79 -9.03 -29.76
N THR A 420 0.11 -9.97 -30.07
CA THR A 420 -0.05 -11.40 -29.78
C THR A 420 1.09 -11.88 -28.91
N VAL A 421 0.78 -12.73 -27.91
CA VAL A 421 1.77 -13.41 -27.07
C VAL A 421 1.38 -14.85 -26.81
N GLU A 422 2.38 -15.72 -26.74
CA GLU A 422 2.27 -17.12 -26.37
C GLU A 422 2.80 -17.29 -24.94
N LEU A 423 2.04 -18.00 -24.10
CA LEU A 423 2.32 -18.19 -22.67
C LEU A 423 2.37 -19.69 -22.35
N GLY A 424 3.39 -20.08 -21.58
CA GLY A 424 3.40 -21.37 -20.90
C GLY A 424 2.29 -21.49 -19.86
N TYR A 425 2.02 -22.70 -19.37
CA TYR A 425 1.18 -22.93 -18.18
C TYR A 425 1.64 -22.07 -16.99
N HIS A 426 0.71 -21.31 -16.37
CA HIS A 426 0.96 -20.31 -15.32
C HIS A 426 1.98 -19.20 -15.66
N ASP A 427 2.47 -19.12 -16.90
CA ASP A 427 3.39 -18.08 -17.34
C ASP A 427 2.65 -16.81 -17.77
N SER A 428 3.40 -15.75 -18.04
CA SER A 428 2.89 -14.40 -18.24
C SER A 428 3.72 -13.60 -19.25
N ALA A 429 3.22 -12.42 -19.61
CA ALA A 429 3.97 -11.39 -20.35
C ALA A 429 3.76 -10.03 -19.69
N PHE A 430 4.80 -9.21 -19.56
CA PHE A 430 4.67 -7.82 -19.10
C PHE A 430 5.29 -6.89 -20.13
N ILE A 431 4.39 -6.22 -20.84
CA ILE A 431 4.65 -5.42 -22.03
C ILE A 431 4.42 -3.96 -21.67
N ILE A 432 5.25 -3.07 -22.17
CA ILE A 432 4.95 -1.64 -22.17
C ILE A 432 4.85 -1.17 -23.62
N PHE A 433 3.70 -0.59 -23.95
CA PHE A 433 3.43 0.11 -25.20
C PHE A 433 3.78 1.59 -25.04
N LEU A 434 4.53 2.14 -26.00
CA LEU A 434 5.00 3.52 -25.96
C LEU A 434 4.69 4.25 -27.28
N PRO A 435 4.34 5.54 -27.23
CA PRO A 435 4.40 6.40 -28.41
C PRO A 435 5.78 6.34 -29.10
N PRO A 436 5.86 6.57 -30.43
CA PRO A 436 7.12 6.47 -31.19
C PRO A 436 8.25 7.35 -30.65
N ASP A 437 7.89 8.55 -30.21
CA ASP A 437 8.71 9.63 -29.66
C ASP A 437 8.98 9.50 -28.15
N ALA A 438 8.14 8.75 -27.43
CA ALA A 438 8.24 8.62 -25.98
C ALA A 438 9.56 7.93 -25.57
N VAL A 439 10.37 8.63 -24.79
CA VAL A 439 11.62 8.13 -24.22
C VAL A 439 11.33 7.02 -23.21
N TRP A 440 12.02 5.87 -23.33
CA TRP A 440 12.01 4.84 -22.29
C TRP A 440 12.68 5.40 -21.03
N PRO A 441 12.17 5.16 -19.81
CA PRO A 441 12.67 5.82 -18.60
C PRO A 441 14.20 5.78 -18.48
N LEU A 442 14.75 6.97 -18.15
CA LEU A 442 16.13 7.17 -17.73
C LEU A 442 16.50 6.21 -16.59
N PRO A 443 17.81 5.94 -16.34
CA PRO A 443 18.23 5.10 -15.23
C PRO A 443 17.50 5.48 -13.94
N PHE A 444 16.86 4.48 -13.33
CA PHE A 444 15.94 4.64 -12.20
C PHE A 444 16.58 5.49 -11.10
N LYS A 445 15.81 6.47 -10.62
CA LYS A 445 16.15 7.31 -9.47
C LYS A 445 14.96 7.30 -8.53
N LEU A 446 15.23 7.11 -7.25
CA LEU A 446 14.26 7.33 -6.20
C LEU A 446 13.76 8.78 -6.26
N ALA A 447 12.46 8.97 -6.11
CA ALA A 447 11.89 10.30 -6.04
C ALA A 447 12.33 11.01 -4.74
N PRO A 448 12.44 12.35 -4.70
CA PRO A 448 12.94 13.06 -3.51
C PRO A 448 12.16 12.75 -2.23
N TRP A 449 10.84 12.55 -2.31
CA TRP A 449 10.01 12.16 -1.16
C TRP A 449 10.27 10.73 -0.65
N MET A 450 10.85 9.85 -1.47
CA MET A 450 11.21 8.49 -1.02
C MET A 450 12.47 8.50 -0.16
N THR A 451 13.44 9.38 -0.46
CA THR A 451 14.74 9.48 0.23
C THR A 451 14.81 10.60 1.27
N ALA A 452 13.83 11.50 1.31
CA ALA A 452 13.67 12.46 2.40
C ALA A 452 13.47 11.73 3.74
N PRO A 453 14.08 12.24 4.84
CA PRO A 453 13.68 11.85 6.19
C PRO A 453 12.19 12.05 6.40
N LEU A 454 11.56 11.25 7.26
CA LEU A 454 10.19 11.50 7.71
C LEU A 454 10.18 12.62 8.76
N VAL A 455 10.38 13.84 8.27
CA VAL A 455 10.23 15.08 9.02
C VAL A 455 8.78 15.16 9.55
N PRO A 456 8.55 15.62 10.79
CA PRO A 456 7.19 15.90 11.25
C PRO A 456 6.47 16.86 10.29
N THR A 457 5.18 16.60 10.06
CA THR A 457 4.32 17.53 9.30
C THR A 457 4.26 18.88 10.02
N PRO A 458 4.40 20.01 9.31
CA PRO A 458 4.07 21.31 9.91
C PRO A 458 2.58 21.34 10.29
N PRO A 459 2.23 22.00 11.41
CA PRO A 459 0.86 22.05 11.93
C PRO A 459 -0.08 22.96 11.10
#